data_AF-A0AAD6P760-F1
#
_entry.id   AF-A0AAD6P760-F1
#
_cell.length_a   1.000
_cell.length_b   1.000
_cell.length_c   1.000
_cell.angle_alpha   90.00
_cell.angle_beta   90.00
_cell.angle_gamma   90.00
#
_symmetry.space_group_name_H-M   'P 1'
#
loop_
_entity.id
_entity.type
_entity.pdbx_description
1 polymer ?
#
loop_
_entity_poly.entity_id
_entity_poly.type
_entity_poly.pdbx_seq_one_letter_code
_entity_poly.pdbx_strand_id
1 'polypeptide(L)'
;MNSKSSRASTVLENNSPKTVLTTTSGGSPTSSISSSIEHLFRCSESFGKLDIGVTKSNSTEKKLAWLRSQIIGDDVEFDSPFGKRRLTYADHTASGRSLLYIENFIINNVLPFYGNTHTSDSYVGHRTTKMLHEAAEYIKKCLGGGRQDAIMFCGSGSTAAIKRLQEVMGIAVASTLRERVIKCLSNEERWVVFVGPYEHHSNLLSWRQSLAEVVEIGLDDNGLIDIEDLRRRLETYRHANRPILGSFSASSNVTGIYSDTRRISQLLHEHGGFACFDYAASGPYVKINMRSGEVDGYDAIFLSPHKFLGGPGSPGILLMSRALYQLGSSAPSTCGGGTVSYVNGFSEKDTLYLTDIEERESGGTPQIIQTTRASLTFWIKEYISHQVINEQEDTYIEKALNRLLPYKNIWVLGNTTAKRQAILSFLIYSTTNSSSAGMAQDSDGSDSKDDNDGILNMWRETGNSRDKPLHGPFIAALLNDLFGIQARGGCACAGPYGHSLLHVDESSTLAFRSAIEKGYGGVKPGWTRVSFPYYMANEEFEFVLTAIEFLAIYGQRFLPLYHFNWKTGGWTFKKGGFKDLVVVRTSDNISKFGSYLIRAKQIANLLPKFPSQRKIPRDIDPYLLYFRV
;
A
#
# COMPACT_ATOMS: atom_id res chain seq x y z
N MET A 1 11.27 -54.42 -56.72
CA MET A 1 11.74 -53.94 -58.02
C MET A 1 13.05 -53.19 -57.82
N ASN A 2 14.11 -53.62 -58.51
CA ASN A 2 15.48 -53.10 -58.43
C ASN A 2 15.68 -51.86 -59.33
N SER A 3 16.49 -50.90 -58.87
CA SER A 3 17.56 -50.14 -59.59
C SER A 3 17.82 -48.81 -58.84
N LYS A 4 18.95 -48.58 -58.15
CA LYS A 4 20.36 -48.28 -58.52
C LYS A 4 20.59 -46.98 -59.34
N SER A 5 21.27 -46.01 -58.69
CA SER A 5 22.31 -45.07 -59.21
C SER A 5 22.49 -43.94 -58.17
N SER A 6 23.51 -43.86 -57.30
CA SER A 6 24.95 -43.55 -57.42
C SER A 6 25.33 -42.17 -58.00
N ARG A 7 25.79 -41.24 -57.13
CA ARG A 7 27.07 -40.52 -57.30
C ARG A 7 27.46 -39.72 -56.04
N ALA A 8 28.68 -39.97 -55.58
CA ALA A 8 29.43 -39.19 -54.62
C ALA A 8 30.15 -38.03 -55.33
N SER A 9 30.48 -36.94 -54.60
CA SER A 9 31.88 -36.46 -54.46
C SER A 9 32.00 -35.06 -53.82
N THR A 10 33.00 -34.96 -52.94
CA THR A 10 33.87 -33.80 -52.60
C THR A 10 33.35 -32.67 -51.71
N VAL A 11 33.87 -32.70 -50.48
CA VAL A 11 34.05 -31.61 -49.52
C VAL A 11 35.17 -30.69 -50.02
N LEU A 12 34.95 -29.38 -49.97
CA LEU A 12 35.97 -28.36 -50.15
C LEU A 12 36.07 -27.54 -48.85
N GLU A 13 37.22 -27.66 -48.18
CA GLU A 13 37.71 -26.72 -47.17
C GLU A 13 38.26 -25.45 -47.84
N ASN A 14 38.03 -24.29 -47.23
CA ASN A 14 39.02 -23.20 -47.23
C ASN A 14 38.73 -22.12 -46.15
N ASN A 15 39.55 -22.17 -45.09
CA ASN A 15 40.37 -21.10 -44.51
C ASN A 15 39.80 -19.71 -44.08
N SER A 16 39.72 -19.57 -42.74
CA SER A 16 40.39 -18.55 -41.87
C SER A 16 39.92 -17.07 -41.86
N PRO A 17 40.18 -16.27 -40.78
CA PRO A 17 41.03 -16.54 -39.61
C PRO A 17 40.41 -16.32 -38.22
N LYS A 18 41.04 -16.97 -37.22
CA LYS A 18 40.91 -16.73 -35.79
C LYS A 18 41.59 -15.42 -35.40
N THR A 19 40.91 -14.60 -34.59
CA THR A 19 41.54 -13.55 -33.79
C THR A 19 41.34 -13.88 -32.33
N VAL A 20 42.45 -14.16 -31.64
CA VAL A 20 42.55 -14.27 -30.19
C VAL A 20 42.58 -12.86 -29.62
N LEU A 21 41.68 -12.53 -28.70
CA LEU A 21 41.81 -11.39 -27.80
C LEU A 21 41.38 -11.83 -26.41
N THR A 22 42.40 -12.06 -25.59
CA THR A 22 42.35 -12.08 -24.12
C THR A 22 41.83 -10.74 -23.59
N THR A 23 40.81 -10.75 -22.75
CA THR A 23 40.61 -9.69 -21.75
C THR A 23 40.09 -10.24 -20.42
N THR A 24 40.76 -9.73 -19.40
CA THR A 24 40.64 -9.87 -17.96
C THR A 24 39.32 -9.31 -17.38
N SER A 25 38.90 -9.94 -16.27
CA SER A 25 38.32 -9.34 -15.05
C SER A 25 37.05 -8.47 -15.10
N GLY A 26 36.02 -8.97 -14.39
CA GLY A 26 35.28 -8.21 -13.37
C GLY A 26 34.35 -7.09 -13.84
N GLY A 27 33.05 -7.40 -13.99
CA GLY A 27 32.01 -6.39 -14.16
C GLY A 27 30.68 -6.88 -13.60
N SER A 28 30.11 -6.15 -12.63
CA SER A 28 28.86 -6.47 -11.93
C SER A 28 27.63 -6.50 -12.87
N PRO A 29 26.62 -7.38 -12.65
CA PRO A 29 25.52 -7.60 -13.60
C PRO A 29 24.40 -6.54 -13.58
N THR A 30 24.54 -5.43 -12.85
CA THR A 30 23.42 -4.55 -12.50
C THR A 30 23.11 -3.45 -13.52
N SER A 31 23.97 -3.19 -14.51
CA SER A 31 23.82 -2.07 -15.46
C SER A 31 23.12 -2.42 -16.78
N SER A 32 22.96 -3.70 -17.13
CA SER A 32 22.43 -4.12 -18.44
C SER A 32 20.89 -4.07 -18.55
N ILE A 33 20.18 -4.20 -17.43
CA ILE A 33 18.70 -4.24 -17.43
C ILE A 33 18.12 -2.82 -17.52
N SER A 34 18.70 -1.84 -16.81
CA SER A 34 18.27 -0.43 -16.83
C SER A 34 18.39 0.17 -18.23
N SER A 35 19.51 -0.07 -18.94
CA SER A 35 19.69 0.40 -20.32
C SER A 35 18.72 -0.27 -21.30
N SER A 36 18.35 -1.53 -21.07
CA SER A 36 17.37 -2.24 -21.90
C SER A 36 15.93 -1.71 -21.74
N ILE A 37 15.56 -1.17 -20.57
CA ILE A 37 14.23 -0.61 -20.30
C ILE A 37 14.11 0.78 -20.95
N GLU A 38 15.13 1.62 -20.77
CA GLU A 38 15.19 2.95 -21.42
C GLU A 38 15.20 2.83 -22.95
N HIS A 39 15.90 1.83 -23.51
CA HIS A 39 15.98 1.61 -24.96
C HIS A 39 14.64 1.18 -25.58
N LEU A 40 13.89 0.28 -24.93
CA LEU A 40 12.55 -0.12 -25.39
C LEU A 40 11.56 1.04 -25.40
N PHE A 41 11.69 1.97 -24.45
CA PHE A 41 10.83 3.16 -24.34
C PHE A 41 11.16 4.23 -25.38
N ARG A 42 12.44 4.50 -25.62
CA ARG A 42 12.87 5.44 -26.66
C ARG A 42 12.56 4.94 -28.06
N CYS A 43 12.49 3.62 -28.26
CA CYS A 43 12.10 3.01 -29.53
C CYS A 43 10.57 2.85 -29.72
N SER A 44 9.75 3.03 -28.68
CA SER A 44 8.28 3.11 -28.84
C SER A 44 7.91 4.48 -29.41
N GLU A 45 7.30 4.50 -30.60
CA GLU A 45 6.76 5.74 -31.19
C GLU A 45 5.67 6.37 -30.31
N SER A 46 4.93 5.57 -29.53
CA SER A 46 3.83 6.05 -28.68
C SER A 46 4.33 6.73 -27.40
N PHE A 47 5.46 6.26 -26.85
CA PHE A 47 6.04 6.73 -25.60
C PHE A 47 7.34 7.56 -25.78
N GLY A 48 7.83 7.72 -27.01
CA GLY A 48 8.98 8.61 -27.33
C GLY A 48 8.76 10.09 -26.97
N LYS A 49 7.53 10.49 -26.64
CA LYS A 49 7.18 11.83 -26.14
C LYS A 49 7.29 12.01 -24.63
N LEU A 50 7.62 10.97 -23.87
CA LEU A 50 7.67 11.06 -22.40
C LEU A 50 8.77 12.00 -21.90
N ASP A 51 9.83 12.20 -22.66
CA ASP A 51 10.89 13.15 -22.30
C ASP A 51 10.44 14.63 -22.40
N ILE A 52 9.25 14.92 -22.95
CA ILE A 52 8.72 16.27 -23.10
C ILE A 52 8.16 16.77 -21.76
N GLY A 53 8.72 17.87 -21.26
CA GLY A 53 8.26 18.52 -20.02
C GLY A 53 8.87 17.96 -18.73
N VAL A 54 9.83 17.03 -18.85
CA VAL A 54 10.54 16.41 -17.73
C VAL A 54 11.93 17.02 -17.59
N THR A 55 12.42 17.17 -16.35
CA THR A 55 13.76 17.73 -16.14
C THR A 55 14.84 16.76 -16.61
N LYS A 56 15.76 17.26 -17.46
CA LYS A 56 16.93 16.50 -17.94
C LYS A 56 18.09 16.49 -16.95
N SER A 57 17.88 17.01 -15.73
CA SER A 57 18.93 17.05 -14.72
C SER A 57 19.13 15.70 -14.05
N ASN A 58 20.39 15.34 -13.81
CA ASN A 58 20.77 14.19 -12.98
C ASN A 58 20.69 14.47 -11.47
N SER A 59 20.36 15.70 -11.06
CA SER A 59 20.24 16.05 -9.64
C SER A 59 18.96 15.46 -9.05
N THR A 60 19.10 14.61 -8.02
CA THR A 60 17.99 14.03 -7.25
C THR A 60 17.01 15.09 -6.77
N GLU A 61 17.51 16.16 -6.14
CA GLU A 61 16.64 17.23 -5.62
C GLU A 61 15.86 17.93 -6.73
N LYS A 62 16.46 18.16 -7.90
CA LYS A 62 15.73 18.75 -9.04
C LYS A 62 14.64 17.82 -9.56
N LYS A 63 14.86 16.49 -9.56
CA LYS A 63 13.84 15.51 -9.95
C LYS A 63 12.68 15.48 -8.95
N LEU A 64 12.98 15.46 -7.64
CA LEU A 64 11.95 15.48 -6.59
C LEU A 64 11.19 16.80 -6.56
N ALA A 65 11.87 17.94 -6.75
CA ALA A 65 11.25 19.26 -6.86
C ALA A 65 10.32 19.37 -8.09
N TRP A 66 10.74 18.82 -9.23
CA TRP A 66 9.86 18.71 -10.40
C TRP A 66 8.65 17.83 -10.08
N LEU A 67 8.84 16.68 -9.43
CA LEU A 67 7.74 15.78 -9.10
C LEU A 67 6.71 16.45 -8.17
N ARG A 68 7.16 17.19 -7.16
CA ARG A 68 6.30 18.01 -6.30
C ARG A 68 5.52 19.05 -7.09
N SER A 69 6.16 19.76 -8.03
CA SER A 69 5.48 20.77 -8.84
C SER A 69 4.41 20.19 -9.78
N GLN A 70 4.44 18.88 -10.04
CA GLN A 70 3.41 18.20 -10.82
C GLN A 70 2.19 17.79 -9.99
N ILE A 71 2.24 17.81 -8.65
CA ILE A 71 1.14 17.36 -7.80
C ILE A 71 -0.06 18.29 -7.97
N ILE A 72 -1.17 17.73 -8.44
CA ILE A 72 -2.41 18.50 -8.59
C ILE A 72 -2.93 18.85 -7.21
N GLY A 73 -3.09 20.15 -6.97
CA GLY A 73 -3.64 20.70 -5.74
C GLY A 73 -2.69 20.65 -4.55
N ASP A 74 -1.38 20.79 -4.76
CA ASP A 74 -0.36 20.85 -3.69
C ASP A 74 -0.49 22.08 -2.76
N ASP A 75 -0.98 23.20 -3.30
CA ASP A 75 -1.13 24.48 -2.59
C ASP A 75 -2.58 24.83 -2.25
N VAL A 76 -3.52 23.89 -2.40
CA VAL A 76 -4.93 24.17 -2.11
C VAL A 76 -5.14 24.39 -0.62
N GLU A 77 -5.99 25.35 -0.30
CA GLU A 77 -6.42 25.63 1.06
C GLU A 77 -7.90 25.27 1.22
N PHE A 78 -8.29 24.91 2.44
CA PHE A 78 -9.68 24.70 2.83
C PHE A 78 -9.99 25.40 4.14
N ASP A 79 -11.28 25.66 4.38
CA ASP A 79 -11.76 26.23 5.62
C ASP A 79 -11.87 25.15 6.70
N SER A 80 -11.08 25.29 7.76
CA SER A 80 -11.19 24.49 8.98
C SER A 80 -11.93 25.28 10.08
N PRO A 81 -12.38 24.63 11.16
CA PRO A 81 -12.88 25.34 12.34
C PRO A 81 -11.90 26.36 12.92
N PHE A 82 -10.60 26.22 12.66
CA PHE A 82 -9.54 27.09 13.16
C PHE A 82 -9.01 28.06 12.09
N GLY A 83 -9.77 28.29 11.01
CA GLY A 83 -9.44 29.16 9.88
C GLY A 83 -8.87 28.40 8.67
N LYS A 84 -8.38 29.12 7.67
CA LYS A 84 -7.82 28.50 6.46
C LYS A 84 -6.60 27.64 6.78
N ARG A 85 -6.53 26.46 6.16
CA ARG A 85 -5.39 25.54 6.24
C ARG A 85 -4.98 25.08 4.86
N ARG A 86 -3.67 25.06 4.59
CA ARG A 86 -3.12 24.33 3.44
C ARG A 86 -3.38 22.84 3.63
N LEU A 87 -3.81 22.17 2.56
CA LEU A 87 -3.98 20.72 2.56
C LEU A 87 -2.59 20.06 2.49
N THR A 88 -2.10 19.56 3.63
CA THR A 88 -0.85 18.79 3.71
C THR A 88 -1.20 17.30 3.71
N TYR A 89 -0.96 16.61 2.60
CA TYR A 89 -1.41 15.23 2.45
C TYR A 89 -0.41 14.23 3.05
N ALA A 90 -0.84 13.44 4.04
CA ALA A 90 0.00 12.47 4.76
C ALA A 90 -0.63 11.06 4.81
N ASP A 91 -1.56 10.74 3.90
CA ASP A 91 -2.25 9.43 3.82
C ASP A 91 -1.96 8.71 2.49
N HIS A 92 -0.71 8.82 2.01
CA HIS A 92 -0.24 8.22 0.76
C HIS A 92 -0.33 6.68 0.75
N THR A 93 -0.28 6.03 1.91
CA THR A 93 -0.54 4.59 2.03
C THR A 93 -1.95 4.19 1.55
N ALA A 94 -2.93 5.10 1.64
CA ALA A 94 -4.29 4.85 1.16
C ALA A 94 -4.42 5.06 -0.35
N SER A 95 -3.88 6.17 -0.87
CA SER A 95 -3.89 6.49 -2.30
C SER A 95 -2.82 7.54 -2.64
N GLY A 96 -2.28 7.48 -3.86
CA GLY A 96 -1.45 8.56 -4.40
C GLY A 96 -2.28 9.78 -4.80
N ARG A 97 -1.60 10.91 -5.06
CA ARG A 97 -2.18 12.12 -5.65
C ARG A 97 -2.08 12.09 -7.17
N SER A 98 -2.89 12.85 -7.90
CA SER A 98 -2.76 12.95 -9.37
C SER A 98 -1.61 13.87 -9.78
N LEU A 99 -1.06 13.65 -10.98
CA LEU A 99 0.04 14.46 -11.55
C LEU A 99 -0.39 15.18 -12.82
N LEU A 100 -0.12 16.49 -12.89
CA LEU A 100 -0.35 17.32 -14.09
C LEU A 100 0.28 16.71 -15.34
N TYR A 101 1.52 16.22 -15.22
CA TYR A 101 2.22 15.54 -16.31
C TYR A 101 1.41 14.38 -16.90
N ILE A 102 0.86 13.49 -16.05
CA ILE A 102 0.09 12.33 -16.50
C ILE A 102 -1.24 12.75 -17.10
N GLU A 103 -1.95 13.69 -16.46
CA GLU A 103 -3.22 14.19 -17.00
C GLU A 103 -3.02 14.86 -18.37
N ASN A 104 -1.99 15.70 -18.50
CA ASN A 104 -1.65 16.35 -19.76
C ASN A 104 -1.24 15.33 -20.83
N PHE A 105 -0.52 14.27 -20.47
CA PHE A 105 -0.19 13.21 -21.42
C PHE A 105 -1.47 12.54 -21.96
N ILE A 106 -2.39 12.20 -21.07
CA ILE A 106 -3.67 11.58 -21.44
C ILE A 106 -4.49 12.51 -22.32
N ILE A 107 -4.67 13.77 -21.91
CA ILE A 107 -5.44 14.79 -22.63
C ILE A 107 -4.87 15.03 -24.03
N ASN A 108 -3.55 15.09 -24.18
CA ASN A 108 -2.92 15.50 -25.43
C ASN A 108 -2.53 14.35 -26.36
N ASN A 109 -2.31 13.14 -25.83
CA ASN A 109 -1.75 12.02 -26.61
C ASN A 109 -2.62 10.76 -26.63
N VAL A 110 -3.58 10.62 -25.71
CA VAL A 110 -4.47 9.45 -25.63
C VAL A 110 -5.87 9.82 -26.15
N LEU A 111 -6.54 10.77 -25.49
CA LEU A 111 -7.93 11.12 -25.79
C LEU A 111 -8.17 11.57 -27.25
N PRO A 112 -7.30 12.38 -27.89
CA PRO A 112 -7.54 12.84 -29.26
C PRO A 112 -7.48 11.74 -30.32
N PHE A 113 -6.85 10.61 -29.97
CA PHE A 113 -6.65 9.47 -30.88
C PHE A 113 -7.36 8.21 -30.39
N TYR A 114 -8.30 8.36 -29.45
CA TYR A 114 -8.99 7.24 -28.82
C TYR A 114 -9.88 6.50 -29.82
N GLY A 115 -9.65 5.20 -29.96
CA GLY A 115 -10.52 4.27 -30.67
C GLY A 115 -10.69 3.01 -29.82
N ASN A 116 -11.85 2.35 -29.93
CA ASN A 116 -12.03 1.07 -29.26
C ASN A 116 -11.02 0.05 -29.82
N THR A 117 -10.50 -0.81 -28.96
CA THR A 117 -9.65 -1.94 -29.34
C THR A 117 -10.55 -3.07 -29.87
N HIS A 118 -9.98 -4.22 -30.27
CA HIS A 118 -10.63 -5.38 -30.93
C HIS A 118 -10.64 -5.36 -32.45
N THR A 119 -10.60 -4.20 -33.10
CA THR A 119 -10.31 -4.08 -34.53
C THR A 119 -9.26 -3.00 -34.78
N SER A 120 -8.23 -3.34 -35.55
CA SER A 120 -7.10 -2.45 -35.86
C SER A 120 -7.15 -1.92 -37.30
N ASP A 121 -8.31 -1.99 -37.95
CA ASP A 121 -8.47 -1.64 -39.37
C ASP A 121 -8.42 -0.13 -39.62
N SER A 122 -8.68 0.67 -38.58
CA SER A 122 -8.63 2.14 -38.64
C SER A 122 -7.42 2.69 -37.88
N TYR A 123 -6.95 3.87 -38.27
CA TYR A 123 -5.79 4.54 -37.65
C TYR A 123 -5.91 4.64 -36.12
N VAL A 124 -7.06 5.06 -35.60
CA VAL A 124 -7.28 5.24 -34.15
C VAL A 124 -7.40 3.91 -33.40
N GLY A 125 -8.03 2.90 -34.01
CA GLY A 125 -8.12 1.55 -33.45
C GLY A 125 -6.75 0.87 -33.36
N HIS A 126 -5.96 0.94 -34.44
CA HIS A 126 -4.58 0.44 -34.47
C HIS A 126 -3.71 1.14 -33.42
N ARG A 127 -3.74 2.47 -33.39
CA ARG A 127 -2.91 3.27 -32.48
C ARG A 127 -3.23 3.01 -31.01
N THR A 128 -4.52 2.93 -30.66
CA THR A 128 -4.95 2.69 -29.28
C THR A 128 -4.62 1.26 -28.83
N THR A 129 -4.80 0.28 -29.71
CA THR A 129 -4.41 -1.13 -29.46
C THR A 129 -2.90 -1.24 -29.24
N LYS A 130 -2.08 -0.63 -30.10
CA LYS A 130 -0.62 -0.58 -29.94
C LYS A 130 -0.22 0.05 -28.60
N MET A 131 -0.81 1.19 -28.23
CA MET A 131 -0.52 1.87 -26.97
C MET A 131 -0.88 1.00 -25.75
N LEU A 132 -2.01 0.30 -25.79
CA LEU A 132 -2.42 -0.61 -24.71
C LEU A 132 -1.41 -1.75 -24.54
N HIS A 133 -0.99 -2.39 -25.64
CA HIS A 133 0.00 -3.48 -25.60
C HIS A 133 1.36 -2.98 -25.10
N GLU A 134 1.83 -1.83 -25.59
CA GLU A 134 3.09 -1.24 -25.13
C GLU A 134 3.03 -0.85 -23.64
N ALA A 135 1.90 -0.34 -23.16
CA ALA A 135 1.68 -0.06 -21.73
C ALA A 135 1.71 -1.34 -20.88
N ALA A 136 1.08 -2.42 -21.37
CA ALA A 136 1.04 -3.70 -20.68
C ALA A 136 2.42 -4.36 -20.59
N GLU A 137 3.13 -4.45 -21.70
CA GLU A 137 4.49 -4.99 -21.78
C GLU A 137 5.46 -4.19 -20.91
N TYR A 138 5.31 -2.86 -20.87
CA TYR A 138 6.13 -2.04 -19.99
C TYR A 138 5.96 -2.39 -18.52
N ILE A 139 4.71 -2.41 -18.06
CA ILE A 139 4.41 -2.74 -16.66
C ILE A 139 4.92 -4.14 -16.35
N LYS A 140 4.67 -5.11 -17.23
CA LYS A 140 5.14 -6.50 -17.09
C LYS A 140 6.66 -6.55 -16.91
N LYS A 141 7.41 -5.81 -17.73
CA LYS A 141 8.87 -5.69 -17.62
C LYS A 141 9.32 -5.02 -16.31
N CYS A 142 8.67 -3.95 -15.89
CA CYS A 142 8.96 -3.28 -14.61
C CYS A 142 8.74 -4.19 -13.39
N LEU A 143 7.85 -5.17 -13.51
CA LEU A 143 7.60 -6.19 -12.49
C LEU A 143 8.52 -7.40 -12.60
N GLY A 144 9.41 -7.45 -13.61
CA GLY A 144 10.29 -8.58 -13.88
C GLY A 144 9.57 -9.80 -14.47
N GLY A 145 8.38 -9.61 -15.04
CA GLY A 145 7.63 -10.66 -15.72
C GLY A 145 8.25 -11.04 -17.06
N GLY A 146 8.22 -12.33 -17.38
CA GLY A 146 8.71 -12.91 -18.63
C GLY A 146 7.61 -13.56 -19.48
N ARG A 147 8.00 -14.36 -20.45
CA ARG A 147 7.07 -15.06 -21.38
C ARG A 147 6.21 -16.13 -20.68
N GLN A 148 6.69 -16.67 -19.57
CA GLN A 148 5.98 -17.66 -18.75
C GLN A 148 4.94 -17.03 -17.82
N ASP A 149 4.85 -15.70 -17.82
CA ASP A 149 3.91 -14.95 -17.00
C ASP A 149 2.82 -14.33 -17.88
N ALA A 150 1.67 -14.08 -17.28
CA ALA A 150 0.53 -13.38 -17.86
C ALA A 150 0.20 -12.15 -17.01
N ILE A 151 0.07 -10.99 -17.64
CA ILE A 151 -0.41 -9.76 -17.00
C ILE A 151 -1.91 -9.55 -17.30
N MET A 152 -2.67 -9.15 -16.28
CA MET A 152 -4.09 -8.83 -16.38
C MET A 152 -4.40 -7.50 -15.70
N PHE A 153 -5.23 -6.70 -16.36
CA PHE A 153 -5.75 -5.44 -15.84
C PHE A 153 -7.15 -5.68 -15.28
N CYS A 154 -7.21 -5.79 -13.97
CA CYS A 154 -8.41 -6.15 -13.23
C CYS A 154 -9.22 -4.88 -12.89
N GLY A 155 -10.38 -5.04 -12.24
CA GLY A 155 -11.17 -3.93 -11.70
C GLY A 155 -10.42 -3.11 -10.64
N SER A 156 -11.08 -2.68 -9.57
CA SER A 156 -10.44 -1.74 -8.64
C SER A 156 -9.40 -2.39 -7.70
N GLY A 157 -8.11 -2.09 -7.93
CA GLY A 157 -6.99 -2.37 -7.03
C GLY A 157 -6.65 -3.86 -6.84
N SER A 158 -5.79 -4.15 -5.86
CA SER A 158 -5.32 -5.51 -5.54
C SER A 158 -6.50 -6.44 -5.17
N THR A 159 -7.59 -5.90 -4.64
CA THR A 159 -8.83 -6.66 -4.37
C THR A 159 -9.35 -7.35 -5.63
N ALA A 160 -9.44 -6.63 -6.75
CA ALA A 160 -9.89 -7.21 -8.01
C ALA A 160 -8.84 -8.17 -8.60
N ALA A 161 -7.55 -7.91 -8.40
CA ALA A 161 -6.47 -8.79 -8.84
C ALA A 161 -6.47 -10.14 -8.11
N ILE A 162 -6.62 -10.14 -6.78
CA ILE A 162 -6.73 -11.36 -5.97
C ILE A 162 -7.98 -12.14 -6.36
N LYS A 163 -9.10 -11.45 -6.56
CA LYS A 163 -10.33 -12.10 -7.03
C LYS A 163 -10.15 -12.72 -8.42
N ARG A 164 -9.52 -12.00 -9.35
CA ARG A 164 -9.23 -12.51 -10.69
C ARG A 164 -8.34 -13.76 -10.62
N LEU A 165 -7.33 -13.77 -9.76
CA LEU A 165 -6.51 -14.96 -9.55
C LEU A 165 -7.36 -16.17 -9.13
N GLN A 166 -8.26 -16.00 -8.16
CA GLN A 166 -9.17 -17.08 -7.75
C GLN A 166 -10.07 -17.56 -8.88
N GLU A 167 -10.52 -16.67 -9.76
CA GLU A 167 -11.36 -17.01 -10.90
C GLU A 167 -10.60 -17.85 -11.92
N VAL A 168 -9.39 -17.44 -12.31
CA VAL A 168 -8.57 -18.18 -13.27
C VAL A 168 -7.97 -19.47 -12.71
N MET A 169 -7.87 -19.58 -11.38
CA MET A 169 -7.56 -20.83 -10.68
C MET A 169 -8.77 -21.77 -10.55
N GLY A 170 -9.99 -21.30 -10.86
CA GLY A 170 -11.22 -22.10 -10.73
C GLY A 170 -11.74 -22.29 -9.30
N ILE A 171 -11.28 -21.47 -8.34
CA ILE A 171 -11.67 -21.58 -6.91
C ILE A 171 -12.59 -20.44 -6.44
N ALA A 172 -12.93 -19.52 -7.34
CA ALA A 172 -13.93 -18.50 -7.11
C ALA A 172 -15.35 -19.09 -7.20
N VAL A 173 -16.21 -18.69 -6.26
CA VAL A 173 -17.62 -19.08 -6.24
C VAL A 173 -18.47 -17.92 -5.72
N ALA A 174 -19.74 -17.87 -6.13
CA ALA A 174 -20.71 -16.98 -5.51
C ALA A 174 -20.92 -17.37 -4.04
N SER A 175 -20.98 -16.37 -3.14
CA SER A 175 -21.07 -16.61 -1.69
C SER A 175 -22.27 -17.45 -1.28
N THR A 176 -23.39 -17.34 -2.00
CA THR A 176 -24.62 -18.12 -1.78
C THR A 176 -24.49 -19.60 -2.14
N LEU A 177 -23.50 -19.97 -2.95
CA LEU A 177 -23.26 -21.34 -3.39
C LEU A 177 -22.06 -22.01 -2.71
N ARG A 178 -21.21 -21.24 -2.03
CA ARG A 178 -19.94 -21.70 -1.45
C ARG A 178 -20.09 -22.99 -0.64
N GLU A 179 -20.98 -23.00 0.35
CA GLU A 179 -21.17 -24.17 1.23
C GLU A 179 -21.69 -25.40 0.48
N ARG A 180 -22.44 -25.21 -0.61
CA ARG A 180 -22.93 -26.33 -1.44
C ARG A 180 -21.79 -26.91 -2.26
N VAL A 181 -20.97 -26.05 -2.88
CA VAL A 181 -19.84 -26.49 -3.71
C VAL A 181 -18.77 -27.15 -2.86
N ILE A 182 -18.42 -26.61 -1.68
CA ILE A 182 -17.43 -27.23 -0.78
C ILE A 182 -17.83 -28.65 -0.39
N LYS A 183 -19.13 -28.92 -0.17
CA LYS A 183 -19.62 -30.27 0.15
C LYS A 183 -19.49 -31.27 -1.01
N CYS A 184 -19.35 -30.79 -2.24
CA CYS A 184 -19.17 -31.62 -3.42
C CYS A 184 -17.70 -31.86 -3.78
N LEU A 185 -16.77 -31.13 -3.16
CA LEU A 185 -15.32 -31.28 -3.39
C LEU A 185 -14.73 -32.30 -2.42
N SER A 186 -13.83 -33.13 -2.93
CA SER A 186 -12.91 -33.90 -2.10
C SER A 186 -11.91 -32.96 -1.41
N ASN A 187 -11.22 -33.45 -0.38
CA ASN A 187 -10.21 -32.63 0.30
C ASN A 187 -9.01 -32.35 -0.60
N GLU A 188 -8.66 -33.30 -1.47
CA GLU A 188 -7.55 -33.26 -2.42
C GLU A 188 -7.74 -32.17 -3.48
N GLU A 189 -8.98 -31.91 -3.88
CA GLU A 189 -9.33 -30.83 -4.82
C GLU A 189 -9.29 -29.43 -4.19
N ARG A 190 -9.32 -29.34 -2.84
CA ARG A 190 -9.36 -28.05 -2.15
C ARG A 190 -7.96 -27.50 -1.93
N TRP A 191 -7.67 -26.39 -2.58
CA TRP A 191 -6.47 -25.59 -2.34
C TRP A 191 -6.29 -25.25 -0.86
N VAL A 192 -5.04 -25.27 -0.39
CA VAL A 192 -4.62 -24.76 0.91
C VAL A 192 -3.93 -23.43 0.69
N VAL A 193 -4.49 -22.35 1.25
CA VAL A 193 -3.97 -20.99 1.12
C VAL A 193 -3.45 -20.51 2.46
N PHE A 194 -2.13 -20.31 2.54
CA PHE A 194 -1.47 -19.71 3.68
C PHE A 194 -1.50 -18.19 3.57
N VAL A 195 -1.85 -17.49 4.64
CA VAL A 195 -1.88 -16.02 4.70
C VAL A 195 -1.16 -15.52 5.94
N GLY A 196 -0.56 -14.34 5.84
CA GLY A 196 0.23 -13.76 6.93
C GLY A 196 -0.60 -13.05 8.01
N PRO A 197 0.07 -12.59 9.08
CA PRO A 197 -0.57 -11.83 10.14
C PRO A 197 -0.86 -10.38 9.73
N TYR A 198 -0.26 -9.89 8.63
CA TYR A 198 -0.34 -8.49 8.19
C TYR A 198 -1.42 -8.23 7.14
N GLU A 199 -2.22 -9.24 6.80
CA GLU A 199 -3.05 -9.15 5.61
C GLU A 199 -4.09 -8.03 5.72
N HIS A 200 -4.10 -7.20 4.67
CA HIS A 200 -5.24 -6.36 4.37
C HIS A 200 -6.47 -7.25 4.16
N HIS A 201 -7.67 -6.76 4.52
CA HIS A 201 -8.92 -7.51 4.36
C HIS A 201 -9.11 -8.10 2.96
N SER A 202 -8.63 -7.43 1.92
CA SER A 202 -8.64 -7.93 0.53
C SER A 202 -7.84 -9.22 0.34
N ASN A 203 -6.74 -9.42 1.07
CA ASN A 203 -5.89 -10.60 1.01
C ASN A 203 -6.15 -11.60 2.17
N LEU A 204 -7.28 -11.45 2.88
CA LEU A 204 -7.72 -12.40 3.90
C LEU A 204 -9.16 -12.85 3.66
N LEU A 205 -10.10 -11.90 3.63
CA LEU A 205 -11.52 -12.19 3.47
C LEU A 205 -11.82 -12.80 2.10
N SER A 206 -11.10 -12.35 1.07
CA SER A 206 -11.24 -12.89 -0.29
C SER A 206 -10.96 -14.39 -0.31
N TRP A 207 -9.86 -14.85 0.31
CA TRP A 207 -9.53 -16.26 0.39
C TRP A 207 -10.50 -17.04 1.28
N ARG A 208 -10.91 -16.48 2.43
CA ARG A 208 -11.90 -17.09 3.32
C ARG A 208 -13.25 -17.31 2.62
N GLN A 209 -13.60 -16.48 1.64
CA GLN A 209 -14.83 -16.59 0.85
C GLN A 209 -14.65 -17.37 -0.47
N SER A 210 -13.45 -17.88 -0.76
CA SER A 210 -13.20 -18.81 -1.87
C SER A 210 -13.49 -20.28 -1.47
N LEU A 211 -13.25 -21.22 -2.38
CA LEU A 211 -13.34 -22.67 -2.14
C LEU A 211 -12.13 -23.24 -1.36
N ALA A 212 -11.06 -22.45 -1.21
CA ALA A 212 -9.85 -22.86 -0.50
C ALA A 212 -10.09 -23.08 1.00
N GLU A 213 -9.19 -23.85 1.60
CA GLU A 213 -8.94 -23.83 3.04
C GLU A 213 -7.90 -22.77 3.35
N VAL A 214 -8.17 -21.90 4.32
CA VAL A 214 -7.27 -20.80 4.68
C VAL A 214 -6.54 -21.12 5.98
N VAL A 215 -5.22 -21.01 5.95
CA VAL A 215 -4.34 -21.22 7.11
C VAL A 215 -3.64 -19.90 7.44
N GLU A 216 -3.97 -19.33 8.59
CA GLU A 216 -3.40 -18.07 9.06
C GLU A 216 -2.13 -18.29 9.87
N ILE A 217 -1.03 -17.66 9.45
CA ILE A 217 0.26 -17.65 10.14
C ILE A 217 0.29 -16.49 11.14
N GLY A 218 0.73 -16.78 12.36
CA GLY A 218 0.81 -15.80 13.45
C GLY A 218 2.03 -14.88 13.37
N LEU A 219 2.16 -14.07 14.41
CA LEU A 219 3.35 -13.27 14.69
C LEU A 219 4.32 -14.06 15.59
N ASP A 220 5.62 -13.85 15.41
CA ASP A 220 6.65 -14.28 16.36
C ASP A 220 6.74 -13.32 17.57
N ASP A 221 7.64 -13.63 18.51
CA ASP A 221 7.86 -12.81 19.71
C ASP A 221 8.38 -11.39 19.39
N ASN A 222 8.90 -11.16 18.19
CA ASN A 222 9.35 -9.85 17.72
C ASN A 222 8.23 -9.07 17.00
N GLY A 223 7.02 -9.64 16.87
CA GLY A 223 5.94 -9.05 16.08
C GLY A 223 6.18 -9.12 14.56
N LEU A 224 7.03 -10.05 14.12
CA LEU A 224 7.31 -10.39 12.73
C LEU A 224 6.50 -11.62 12.28
N ILE A 225 6.46 -11.94 10.99
CA ILE A 225 5.81 -13.18 10.52
C ILE A 225 6.54 -14.38 11.12
N ASP A 226 5.80 -15.29 11.77
CA ASP A 226 6.39 -16.52 12.31
C ASP A 226 6.71 -17.52 11.18
N ILE A 227 7.96 -17.46 10.70
CA ILE A 227 8.48 -18.34 9.66
C ILE A 227 8.56 -19.80 10.13
N GLU A 228 8.72 -20.04 11.44
CA GLU A 228 8.75 -21.41 11.98
C GLU A 228 7.35 -22.02 12.02
N ASP A 229 6.33 -21.24 12.40
CA ASP A 229 4.92 -21.66 12.28
C ASP A 229 4.56 -21.95 10.83
N LEU A 230 4.97 -21.10 9.89
CA LEU A 230 4.77 -21.36 8.46
C LEU A 230 5.40 -22.70 8.04
N ARG A 231 6.66 -22.97 8.41
CA ARG A 231 7.34 -24.24 8.10
C ARG A 231 6.59 -25.44 8.67
N ARG A 232 6.28 -25.39 9.98
CA ARG A 232 5.59 -26.47 10.68
C ARG A 232 4.23 -26.78 10.03
N ARG A 233 3.47 -25.74 9.66
CA ARG A 233 2.17 -25.94 9.03
C ARG A 233 2.30 -26.45 7.60
N LEU A 234 3.29 -25.99 6.82
CA LEU A 234 3.55 -26.56 5.49
C LEU A 234 3.87 -28.05 5.55
N GLU A 235 4.67 -28.49 6.53
CA GLU A 235 4.99 -29.91 6.71
C GLU A 235 3.73 -30.76 6.95
N THR A 236 2.74 -30.25 7.70
CA THR A 236 1.45 -30.93 7.91
C THR A 236 0.70 -31.23 6.61
N TYR A 237 0.86 -30.41 5.58
CA TYR A 237 0.18 -30.60 4.28
C TYR A 237 1.06 -31.27 3.22
N ARG A 238 2.33 -31.56 3.51
CA ARG A 238 3.29 -32.14 2.56
C ARG A 238 2.80 -33.44 1.92
N HIS A 239 2.07 -34.25 2.67
CA HIS A 239 1.52 -35.54 2.22
C HIS A 239 0.01 -35.50 1.99
N ALA A 240 -0.62 -34.33 2.04
CA ALA A 240 -2.07 -34.19 1.86
C ALA A 240 -2.51 -34.30 0.39
N ASN A 241 -1.57 -34.31 -0.58
CA ASN A 241 -1.84 -34.31 -2.02
C ASN A 241 -2.80 -33.19 -2.45
N ARG A 242 -2.61 -32.00 -1.87
CA ARG A 242 -3.42 -30.81 -2.12
C ARG A 242 -2.56 -29.71 -2.72
N PRO A 243 -3.10 -28.89 -3.63
CA PRO A 243 -2.35 -27.75 -4.16
C PRO A 243 -2.20 -26.68 -3.07
N ILE A 244 -0.98 -26.16 -2.92
CA ILE A 244 -0.59 -25.20 -1.87
C ILE A 244 -0.30 -23.84 -2.50
N LEU A 245 -0.76 -22.77 -1.86
CA LEU A 245 -0.45 -21.40 -2.21
C LEU A 245 -0.21 -20.58 -0.95
N GLY A 246 0.81 -19.74 -0.93
CA GLY A 246 0.98 -18.67 0.05
C GLY A 246 0.57 -17.34 -0.56
N SER A 247 -0.26 -16.56 0.12
CA SER A 247 -0.65 -15.21 -0.28
C SER A 247 -0.36 -14.22 0.85
N PHE A 248 0.80 -13.54 0.75
CA PHE A 248 1.31 -12.69 1.82
C PHE A 248 1.41 -11.22 1.39
N SER A 249 1.14 -10.30 2.29
CA SER A 249 1.44 -8.89 2.06
C SER A 249 2.96 -8.68 2.00
N ALA A 250 3.47 -8.03 0.96
CA ALA A 250 4.91 -7.71 0.84
C ALA A 250 5.35 -6.65 1.86
N SER A 251 4.40 -5.84 2.33
CA SER A 251 4.60 -4.87 3.41
C SER A 251 3.27 -4.62 4.12
N SER A 252 3.32 -4.42 5.43
CA SER A 252 2.15 -4.05 6.22
C SER A 252 1.67 -2.64 5.87
N ASN A 253 0.40 -2.51 5.46
CA ASN A 253 -0.23 -1.19 5.28
C ASN A 253 -0.48 -0.45 6.62
N VAL A 254 -0.26 -1.12 7.75
CA VAL A 254 -0.41 -0.55 9.09
C VAL A 254 0.94 -0.03 9.57
N THR A 255 1.95 -0.90 9.64
CA THR A 255 3.23 -0.61 10.30
C THR A 255 4.36 -0.28 9.34
N GLY A 256 4.14 -0.49 8.03
CA GLY A 256 5.17 -0.37 7.00
C GLY A 256 6.19 -1.50 6.99
N ILE A 257 6.15 -2.42 7.97
CA ILE A 257 7.13 -3.51 8.10
C ILE A 257 7.14 -4.35 6.83
N TYR A 258 8.33 -4.56 6.27
CA TYR A 258 8.52 -5.43 5.11
C TYR A 258 8.48 -6.90 5.53
N SER A 259 7.79 -7.71 4.72
CA SER A 259 7.91 -9.16 4.79
C SER A 259 9.19 -9.61 4.06
N ASP A 260 9.86 -10.65 4.55
CA ASP A 260 10.93 -11.30 3.79
C ASP A 260 10.30 -12.18 2.69
N THR A 261 9.87 -11.52 1.61
CA THR A 261 9.15 -12.15 0.50
C THR A 261 9.97 -13.23 -0.18
N ARG A 262 11.30 -13.09 -0.22
CA ARG A 262 12.20 -14.08 -0.83
C ARG A 262 12.33 -15.31 0.05
N ARG A 263 12.48 -15.14 1.37
CA ARG A 263 12.52 -16.28 2.30
C ARG A 263 11.20 -17.04 2.35
N ILE A 264 10.08 -16.32 2.34
CA ILE A 264 8.74 -16.94 2.30
C ILE A 264 8.56 -17.74 1.01
N SER A 265 8.97 -17.18 -0.14
CA SER A 265 8.92 -17.87 -1.44
C SER A 265 9.73 -19.17 -1.43
N GLN A 266 11.00 -19.11 -0.99
CA GLN A 266 11.86 -20.30 -0.88
C GLN A 266 11.19 -21.40 -0.06
N LEU A 267 10.63 -21.04 1.10
CA LEU A 267 9.99 -22.00 1.98
C LEU A 267 8.72 -22.62 1.37
N LEU A 268 7.92 -21.85 0.64
CA LEU A 268 6.74 -22.35 -0.07
C LEU A 268 7.14 -23.32 -1.19
N HIS A 269 8.13 -22.94 -2.01
CA HIS A 269 8.61 -23.77 -3.12
C HIS A 269 9.29 -25.07 -2.64
N GLU A 270 10.02 -25.04 -1.52
CA GLU A 270 10.58 -26.23 -0.87
C GLU A 270 9.49 -27.28 -0.54
N HIS A 271 8.24 -26.84 -0.36
CA HIS A 271 7.08 -27.69 -0.07
C HIS A 271 6.11 -27.83 -1.27
N GLY A 272 6.54 -27.45 -2.49
CA GLY A 272 5.74 -27.57 -3.71
C GLY A 272 4.56 -26.60 -3.81
N GLY A 273 4.54 -25.53 -3.01
CA GLY A 273 3.52 -24.50 -3.03
C GLY A 273 3.90 -23.29 -3.88
N PHE A 274 2.90 -22.50 -4.29
CA PHE A 274 3.10 -21.25 -5.03
C PHE A 274 3.24 -20.04 -4.09
N ALA A 275 4.05 -19.05 -4.46
CA ALA A 275 4.32 -17.84 -3.68
C ALA A 275 3.68 -16.58 -4.32
N CYS A 276 2.60 -16.08 -3.72
CA CYS A 276 1.85 -14.92 -4.17
C CYS A 276 2.00 -13.74 -3.19
N PHE A 277 2.15 -12.53 -3.71
CA PHE A 277 2.40 -11.35 -2.87
C PHE A 277 1.51 -10.15 -3.20
N ASP A 278 0.89 -9.56 -2.18
CA ASP A 278 0.21 -8.27 -2.28
C ASP A 278 1.21 -7.12 -2.08
N TYR A 279 1.48 -6.41 -3.17
CA TYR A 279 2.34 -5.23 -3.21
C TYR A 279 1.53 -3.93 -3.15
N ALA A 280 0.27 -3.93 -2.71
CA ALA A 280 -0.53 -2.72 -2.62
C ALA A 280 0.17 -1.61 -1.81
N ALA A 281 0.77 -1.94 -0.65
CA ALA A 281 1.42 -0.95 0.21
C ALA A 281 2.83 -0.55 -0.28
N SER A 282 3.63 -1.52 -0.74
CA SER A 282 5.04 -1.34 -1.08
C SER A 282 5.33 -1.07 -2.54
N GLY A 283 4.42 -1.43 -3.45
CA GLY A 283 4.62 -1.34 -4.89
C GLY A 283 5.04 0.03 -5.44
N PRO A 284 4.53 1.16 -4.91
CA PRO A 284 5.01 2.48 -5.33
C PRO A 284 6.49 2.73 -5.01
N TYR A 285 7.06 2.00 -4.06
CA TYR A 285 8.32 2.35 -3.40
C TYR A 285 9.46 1.37 -3.70
N VAL A 286 9.16 0.07 -3.76
CA VAL A 286 10.19 -0.98 -3.87
C VAL A 286 10.38 -1.48 -5.30
N LYS A 287 11.58 -1.96 -5.63
CA LYS A 287 11.78 -2.74 -6.86
C LYS A 287 11.05 -4.08 -6.73
N ILE A 288 10.24 -4.42 -7.73
CA ILE A 288 9.55 -5.71 -7.82
C ILE A 288 10.21 -6.53 -8.91
N ASN A 289 10.43 -7.82 -8.66
CA ASN A 289 11.01 -8.72 -9.65
C ASN A 289 10.38 -10.11 -9.51
N MET A 290 9.58 -10.52 -10.49
CA MET A 290 8.80 -11.75 -10.48
C MET A 290 9.69 -12.99 -10.33
N ARG A 291 10.70 -13.18 -11.21
CA ARG A 291 11.60 -14.35 -11.17
C ARG A 291 10.85 -15.69 -11.17
N SER A 292 9.75 -15.76 -11.91
CA SER A 292 8.87 -16.94 -11.99
C SER A 292 9.66 -18.22 -12.31
N GLY A 293 9.44 -19.27 -11.52
CA GLY A 293 10.16 -20.55 -11.63
C GLY A 293 11.54 -20.61 -10.94
N GLU A 294 12.04 -19.50 -10.39
CA GLU A 294 13.22 -19.51 -9.53
C GLU A 294 12.85 -19.88 -8.09
N VAL A 295 13.80 -20.44 -7.31
CA VAL A 295 13.56 -20.89 -5.92
C VAL A 295 13.07 -19.76 -5.00
N ASP A 296 13.51 -18.53 -5.25
CA ASP A 296 13.07 -17.32 -4.52
C ASP A 296 12.11 -16.45 -5.34
N GLY A 297 11.56 -17.01 -6.42
CA GLY A 297 10.64 -16.39 -7.35
C GLY A 297 9.24 -16.18 -6.80
N TYR A 298 8.43 -15.39 -7.48
CA TYR A 298 7.03 -15.21 -7.18
C TYR A 298 6.21 -15.86 -8.28
N ASP A 299 5.04 -16.37 -7.93
CA ASP A 299 4.07 -16.94 -8.86
C ASP A 299 2.88 -16.02 -9.10
N ALA A 300 2.61 -15.09 -8.19
CA ALA A 300 1.71 -13.97 -8.47
C ALA A 300 2.08 -12.70 -7.72
N ILE A 301 1.81 -11.56 -8.35
CA ILE A 301 1.92 -10.22 -7.76
C ILE A 301 0.58 -9.51 -7.94
N PHE A 302 0.03 -9.00 -6.84
CA PHE A 302 -1.15 -8.13 -6.84
C PHE A 302 -0.76 -6.69 -6.58
N LEU A 303 -1.29 -5.76 -7.36
CA LEU A 303 -0.95 -4.34 -7.25
C LEU A 303 -2.19 -3.44 -7.27
N SER A 304 -2.02 -2.30 -6.60
CA SER A 304 -2.99 -1.21 -6.55
C SER A 304 -2.35 0.09 -7.07
N PRO A 305 -2.24 0.28 -8.39
CA PRO A 305 -1.65 1.46 -9.00
C PRO A 305 -2.23 2.81 -8.52
N HIS A 306 -3.48 2.85 -8.04
CA HIS A 306 -4.02 4.08 -7.43
C HIS A 306 -3.25 4.58 -6.20
N LYS A 307 -2.40 3.74 -5.59
CA LYS A 307 -1.47 4.11 -4.52
C LYS A 307 -0.13 4.66 -5.02
N PHE A 308 0.14 4.57 -6.32
CA PHE A 308 1.29 5.22 -6.94
C PHE A 308 0.97 6.70 -7.13
N LEU A 309 2.00 7.54 -7.06
CA LEU A 309 1.85 8.95 -7.40
C LEU A 309 1.47 9.07 -8.89
N GLY A 310 0.36 9.74 -9.16
CA GLY A 310 -0.27 9.88 -10.47
C GLY A 310 -1.28 8.78 -10.83
N GLY A 311 -1.45 7.78 -9.97
CA GLY A 311 -2.24 6.58 -10.24
C GLY A 311 -3.75 6.59 -9.96
N PRO A 312 -4.38 7.57 -9.28
CA PRO A 312 -5.83 7.58 -9.13
C PRO A 312 -6.55 7.37 -10.47
N GLY A 313 -7.48 6.39 -10.52
CA GLY A 313 -8.18 6.00 -11.75
C GLY A 313 -7.52 4.87 -12.56
N SER A 314 -6.41 4.31 -12.11
CA SER A 314 -5.78 3.11 -12.71
C SER A 314 -6.45 1.79 -12.28
N PRO A 315 -6.32 0.71 -13.08
CA PRO A 315 -6.86 -0.60 -12.76
C PRO A 315 -6.01 -1.30 -11.70
N GLY A 316 -6.56 -2.32 -11.05
CA GLY A 316 -5.78 -3.34 -10.34
C GLY A 316 -4.95 -4.15 -11.32
N ILE A 317 -3.79 -4.66 -10.90
CA ILE A 317 -2.90 -5.43 -11.77
C ILE A 317 -2.61 -6.77 -11.11
N LEU A 318 -2.77 -7.83 -11.89
CA LEU A 318 -2.31 -9.19 -11.59
C LEU A 318 -1.22 -9.54 -12.59
N LEU A 319 -0.01 -9.81 -12.11
CA LEU A 319 1.00 -10.54 -12.88
C LEU A 319 1.12 -11.92 -12.27
N MET A 320 0.93 -12.98 -13.05
CA MET A 320 0.97 -14.34 -12.54
C MET A 320 1.72 -15.29 -13.46
N SER A 321 2.33 -16.32 -12.89
CA SER A 321 2.82 -17.48 -13.60
C SER A 321 1.67 -18.15 -14.33
N ARG A 322 1.89 -18.52 -15.59
CA ARG A 322 0.91 -19.27 -16.39
C ARG A 322 0.55 -20.62 -15.75
N ALA A 323 1.37 -21.15 -14.85
CA ALA A 323 1.06 -22.35 -14.08
C ALA A 323 -0.16 -22.21 -13.15
N LEU A 324 -0.51 -20.98 -12.74
CA LEU A 324 -1.70 -20.71 -11.92
C LEU A 324 -3.00 -20.62 -12.74
N TYR A 325 -2.92 -20.64 -14.07
CA TYR A 325 -4.10 -20.62 -14.94
C TYR A 325 -4.68 -22.03 -15.10
N GLN A 326 -5.80 -22.32 -14.43
CA GLN A 326 -6.39 -23.66 -14.33
C GLN A 326 -7.69 -23.82 -15.13
N LEU A 327 -8.20 -22.77 -15.78
CA LEU A 327 -9.41 -22.88 -16.63
C LEU A 327 -9.19 -23.74 -17.88
N GLY A 328 -7.94 -23.89 -18.34
CA GLY A 328 -7.61 -24.73 -19.49
C GLY A 328 -8.40 -24.36 -20.75
N SER A 329 -9.08 -25.34 -21.34
CA SER A 329 -9.96 -25.15 -22.50
C SER A 329 -11.35 -24.63 -22.15
N SER A 330 -11.73 -24.59 -20.86
CA SER A 330 -13.02 -24.05 -20.40
C SER A 330 -13.12 -22.55 -20.67
N ALA A 331 -14.34 -22.01 -20.69
CA ALA A 331 -14.57 -20.59 -20.88
C ALA A 331 -13.72 -19.71 -19.92
N PRO A 332 -13.25 -18.51 -20.36
CA PRO A 332 -12.51 -17.59 -19.51
C PRO A 332 -13.29 -17.14 -18.28
N SER A 333 -12.60 -16.54 -17.31
CA SER A 333 -13.24 -16.08 -16.07
C SER A 333 -14.36 -15.05 -16.34
N THR A 334 -14.17 -14.23 -17.38
CA THR A 334 -15.12 -13.22 -17.83
C THR A 334 -15.33 -13.37 -19.33
N CYS A 335 -16.43 -14.02 -19.73
CA CYS A 335 -16.82 -14.11 -21.14
C CYS A 335 -17.37 -12.78 -21.66
N GLY A 336 -16.92 -12.38 -22.85
CA GLY A 336 -17.40 -11.18 -23.52
C GLY A 336 -16.83 -11.02 -24.92
N GLY A 337 -17.22 -9.94 -25.61
CA GLY A 337 -16.62 -9.58 -26.90
C GLY A 337 -15.10 -9.45 -26.78
N GLY A 338 -14.38 -9.88 -27.81
CA GLY A 338 -12.91 -9.85 -27.82
C GLY A 338 -12.21 -11.06 -27.16
N THR A 339 -12.93 -11.99 -26.54
CA THR A 339 -12.33 -13.20 -25.89
C THR A 339 -12.29 -14.45 -26.79
N VAL A 340 -12.88 -14.33 -27.98
CA VAL A 340 -13.20 -15.46 -28.88
C VAL A 340 -12.63 -15.23 -30.26
N SER A 341 -12.14 -16.29 -30.89
CA SER A 341 -11.86 -16.32 -32.33
C SER A 341 -13.12 -16.63 -33.14
N TYR A 342 -14.05 -17.42 -32.57
CA TYR A 342 -15.28 -17.81 -33.23
C TYR A 342 -16.37 -18.17 -32.22
N VAL A 343 -17.62 -17.77 -32.50
CA VAL A 343 -18.81 -18.14 -31.74
C VAL A 343 -19.81 -18.82 -32.67
N ASN A 344 -20.20 -20.04 -32.33
CA ASN A 344 -21.21 -20.77 -33.10
C ASN A 344 -22.62 -20.45 -32.56
N GLY A 345 -23.54 -20.06 -33.45
CA GLY A 345 -24.94 -19.79 -33.10
C GLY A 345 -25.82 -21.03 -32.87
N PHE A 346 -25.33 -22.23 -33.19
CA PHE A 346 -26.08 -23.49 -33.09
C PHE A 346 -25.63 -24.38 -31.92
N SER A 347 -24.35 -24.33 -31.55
CA SER A 347 -23.78 -25.18 -30.49
C SER A 347 -22.69 -24.44 -29.73
N GLU A 348 -22.89 -24.25 -28.43
CA GLU A 348 -21.91 -23.62 -27.53
C GLU A 348 -20.57 -24.37 -27.53
N LYS A 349 -20.59 -25.70 -27.71
CA LYS A 349 -19.40 -26.55 -27.69
C LYS A 349 -18.39 -26.23 -28.80
N ASP A 350 -18.83 -25.56 -29.87
CA ASP A 350 -17.99 -25.18 -30.99
C ASP A 350 -17.44 -23.75 -30.87
N THR A 351 -17.67 -23.09 -29.73
CA THR A 351 -17.10 -21.76 -29.44
C THR A 351 -15.60 -21.87 -29.24
N LEU A 352 -14.83 -21.12 -30.05
CA LEU A 352 -13.38 -21.10 -29.98
C LEU A 352 -12.90 -19.85 -29.24
N TYR A 353 -12.44 -20.03 -28.01
CA TYR A 353 -11.82 -18.98 -27.21
C TYR A 353 -10.35 -18.76 -27.59
N LEU A 354 -9.86 -17.53 -27.43
CA LEU A 354 -8.47 -17.18 -27.69
C LEU A 354 -7.50 -18.00 -26.83
N THR A 355 -6.34 -18.34 -27.39
CA THR A 355 -5.33 -19.17 -26.71
C THR A 355 -4.38 -18.35 -25.85
N ASP A 356 -4.13 -17.08 -26.19
CA ASP A 356 -3.33 -16.21 -25.33
C ASP A 356 -4.15 -15.77 -24.11
N ILE A 357 -3.61 -16.04 -22.91
CA ILE A 357 -4.28 -15.81 -21.63
C ILE A 357 -4.58 -14.32 -21.39
N GLU A 358 -3.70 -13.42 -21.83
CA GLU A 358 -3.86 -11.97 -21.57
C GLU A 358 -5.01 -11.41 -22.40
N GLU A 359 -5.09 -11.78 -23.68
CA GLU A 359 -6.21 -11.42 -24.55
C GLU A 359 -7.51 -12.13 -24.12
N ARG A 360 -7.42 -13.43 -23.82
CA ARG A 360 -8.57 -14.28 -23.44
C ARG A 360 -9.29 -13.78 -22.18
N GLU A 361 -8.55 -13.21 -21.23
CA GLU A 361 -9.10 -12.69 -19.96
C GLU A 361 -9.39 -11.18 -19.98
N SER A 362 -9.25 -10.55 -21.14
CA SER A 362 -9.55 -9.13 -21.39
C SER A 362 -10.91 -8.95 -22.09
N GLY A 363 -11.95 -9.61 -21.57
CA GLY A 363 -13.29 -9.56 -22.16
C GLY A 363 -13.98 -8.21 -22.08
N GLY A 364 -14.64 -7.83 -23.18
CA GLY A 364 -15.28 -6.52 -23.36
C GLY A 364 -14.29 -5.43 -23.76
N THR A 365 -14.71 -4.17 -23.73
CA THR A 365 -13.79 -3.04 -23.98
C THR A 365 -12.75 -2.96 -22.84
N PRO A 366 -11.45 -3.05 -23.14
CA PRO A 366 -10.41 -3.00 -22.12
C PRO A 366 -10.24 -1.61 -21.51
N GLN A 367 -9.53 -1.57 -20.39
CA GLN A 367 -9.30 -0.36 -19.60
C GLN A 367 -8.17 0.51 -20.17
N ILE A 368 -8.30 0.94 -21.43
CA ILE A 368 -7.24 1.62 -22.21
C ILE A 368 -6.61 2.80 -21.46
N ILE A 369 -7.42 3.79 -21.08
CA ILE A 369 -6.92 5.02 -20.42
C ILE A 369 -6.32 4.67 -19.06
N GLN A 370 -6.95 3.75 -18.33
CA GLN A 370 -6.54 3.37 -17.00
C GLN A 370 -5.21 2.60 -17.03
N THR A 371 -5.01 1.71 -18.01
CA THR A 371 -3.76 0.96 -18.22
C THR A 371 -2.64 1.89 -18.67
N THR A 372 -2.89 2.82 -19.61
CA THR A 372 -1.91 3.84 -19.97
C THR A 372 -1.55 4.72 -18.78
N ARG A 373 -2.52 5.11 -17.94
CA ARG A 373 -2.24 5.83 -16.70
C ARG A 373 -1.35 5.02 -15.76
N ALA A 374 -1.64 3.73 -15.59
CA ALA A 374 -0.82 2.86 -14.76
C ALA A 374 0.62 2.80 -15.30
N SER A 375 0.84 2.61 -16.60
CA SER A 375 2.19 2.55 -17.17
C SER A 375 2.96 3.84 -16.94
N LEU A 376 2.31 5.01 -17.04
CA LEU A 376 2.93 6.30 -16.73
C LEU A 376 3.36 6.42 -15.25
N THR A 377 2.63 5.83 -14.31
CA THR A 377 3.07 5.82 -12.89
C THR A 377 4.31 4.95 -12.67
N PHE A 378 4.42 3.82 -13.36
CA PHE A 378 5.64 3.02 -13.36
C PHE A 378 6.79 3.80 -13.97
N TRP A 379 6.54 4.54 -15.05
CA TRP A 379 7.55 5.37 -15.68
C TRP A 379 8.06 6.47 -14.74
N ILE A 380 7.17 7.17 -14.03
CA ILE A 380 7.57 8.16 -13.03
C ILE A 380 8.45 7.53 -11.94
N LYS A 381 8.08 6.33 -11.47
CA LYS A 381 8.86 5.60 -10.46
C LYS A 381 10.27 5.24 -10.97
N GLU A 382 10.39 4.73 -12.19
CA GLU A 382 11.69 4.43 -12.82
C GLU A 382 12.52 5.71 -13.04
N TYR A 383 11.88 6.80 -13.47
CA TYR A 383 12.54 8.09 -13.70
C TYR A 383 13.20 8.65 -12.42
N ILE A 384 12.54 8.51 -11.26
CA ILE A 384 13.11 8.87 -9.96
C ILE A 384 14.19 7.88 -9.51
N SER A 385 14.04 6.61 -9.89
CA SER A 385 14.84 5.44 -9.50
C SER A 385 14.53 4.88 -8.11
N HIS A 386 14.60 3.55 -7.98
CA HIS A 386 14.39 2.87 -6.70
C HIS A 386 15.41 3.23 -5.63
N GLN A 387 16.65 3.55 -6.02
CA GLN A 387 17.70 3.92 -5.07
C GLN A 387 17.33 5.22 -4.35
N VAL A 388 16.97 6.26 -5.09
CA VAL A 388 16.52 7.54 -4.52
C VAL A 388 15.30 7.33 -3.63
N ILE A 389 14.33 6.54 -4.07
CA ILE A 389 13.12 6.27 -3.29
C ILE A 389 13.47 5.60 -1.96
N ASN A 390 14.31 4.55 -1.98
CA ASN A 390 14.72 3.84 -0.78
C ASN A 390 15.50 4.75 0.18
N GLU A 391 16.47 5.52 -0.31
CA GLU A 391 17.28 6.43 0.52
C GLU A 391 16.41 7.49 1.21
N GLN A 392 15.40 8.06 0.52
CA GLN A 392 14.49 9.04 1.12
C GLN A 392 13.52 8.42 2.12
N GLU A 393 12.91 7.28 1.80
CA GLU A 393 12.01 6.56 2.73
C GLU A 393 12.74 6.14 4.01
N ASP A 394 13.94 5.55 3.88
CA ASP A 394 14.77 5.14 5.02
C ASP A 394 15.12 6.38 5.88
N THR A 395 15.52 7.49 5.25
CA THR A 395 15.82 8.75 5.95
C THR A 395 14.62 9.28 6.74
N TYR A 396 13.42 9.31 6.12
CA TYR A 396 12.23 9.85 6.78
C TYR A 396 11.79 8.98 7.95
N ILE A 397 11.79 7.65 7.78
CA ILE A 397 11.31 6.79 8.84
C ILE A 397 12.27 6.71 10.03
N GLU A 398 13.58 6.69 9.78
CA GLU A 398 14.59 6.74 10.84
C GLU A 398 14.47 8.03 11.65
N LYS A 399 14.37 9.19 10.98
CA LYS A 399 14.17 10.48 11.65
C LYS A 399 12.87 10.52 12.45
N ALA A 400 11.77 10.03 11.88
CA ALA A 400 10.47 10.00 12.56
C ALA A 400 10.52 9.11 13.82
N LEU A 401 11.10 7.91 13.73
CA LEU A 401 11.23 7.00 14.88
C LEU A 401 12.14 7.59 15.96
N ASN A 402 13.33 8.09 15.59
CA ASN A 402 14.26 8.70 16.54
C ASN A 402 13.63 9.88 17.29
N ARG A 403 12.77 10.64 16.62
CA ARG A 403 12.09 11.80 17.20
C ARG A 403 10.89 11.43 18.07
N LEU A 404 10.09 10.44 17.67
CA LEU A 404 8.82 10.14 18.35
C LEU A 404 8.93 9.06 19.44
N LEU A 405 9.85 8.11 19.34
CA LEU A 405 10.02 7.04 20.34
C LEU A 405 10.36 7.55 21.77
N PRO A 406 11.13 8.64 21.96
CA PRO A 406 11.39 9.18 23.29
C PRO A 406 10.13 9.71 24.01
N TYR A 407 9.05 10.01 23.28
CA TYR A 407 7.85 10.57 23.87
C TYR A 407 7.07 9.51 24.66
N LYS A 408 7.11 9.66 25.99
CA LYS A 408 6.29 8.85 26.90
C LYS A 408 4.79 8.98 26.69
N ASN A 409 4.23 9.77 25.79
CA ASN A 409 2.79 9.72 25.50
C ASN A 409 2.48 9.23 24.09
N ILE A 410 3.49 8.81 23.33
CA ILE A 410 3.31 8.21 22.02
C ILE A 410 3.61 6.72 22.13
N TRP A 411 2.81 5.91 21.44
CA TRP A 411 3.14 4.52 21.17
C TRP A 411 3.08 4.29 19.67
N VAL A 412 4.24 4.08 19.06
CA VAL A 412 4.35 3.63 17.66
C VAL A 412 4.04 2.14 17.60
N LEU A 413 3.12 1.75 16.72
CA LEU A 413 2.65 0.37 16.61
C LEU A 413 3.61 -0.51 15.81
N GLY A 414 3.66 -1.79 16.21
CA GLY A 414 4.51 -2.82 15.61
C GLY A 414 5.92 -2.81 16.17
N ASN A 415 6.73 -3.75 15.72
CA ASN A 415 8.18 -3.74 15.96
C ASN A 415 8.74 -2.38 15.51
N THR A 416 9.63 -1.73 16.26
CA THR A 416 10.20 -0.39 15.93
C THR A 416 11.65 -0.45 15.40
N THR A 417 12.26 -1.62 15.36
CA THR A 417 13.63 -1.85 14.86
C THR A 417 13.66 -2.52 13.49
N ALA A 418 12.57 -3.21 13.11
CA ALA A 418 12.44 -3.84 11.80
C ALA A 418 12.42 -2.82 10.66
N LYS A 419 13.03 -3.18 9.52
CA LYS A 419 13.00 -2.37 8.30
C LYS A 419 11.56 -2.20 7.82
N ARG A 420 11.20 -0.96 7.48
CA ARG A 420 9.84 -0.60 7.11
C ARG A 420 9.81 0.53 6.08
N GLN A 421 8.72 0.63 5.34
CA GLN A 421 8.36 1.84 4.60
C GLN A 421 8.09 3.01 5.55
N ALA A 422 8.13 4.24 5.07
CA ALA A 422 7.84 5.42 5.87
C ALA A 422 6.33 5.59 6.18
N ILE A 423 5.72 4.54 6.73
CA ILE A 423 4.35 4.44 7.21
C ILE A 423 4.42 4.37 8.73
N LEU A 424 3.74 5.30 9.41
CA LEU A 424 3.76 5.39 10.85
C LEU A 424 2.33 5.31 11.39
N SER A 425 2.02 4.20 12.04
CA SER A 425 0.80 4.05 12.85
C SER A 425 1.13 4.23 14.32
N PHE A 426 0.37 5.06 15.01
CA PHE A 426 0.65 5.41 16.40
C PHE A 426 -0.63 5.70 17.21
N LEU A 427 -0.48 5.59 18.53
CA LEU A 427 -1.43 6.05 19.53
C LEU A 427 -0.84 7.23 20.29
N ILE A 428 -1.69 8.19 20.65
CA ILE A 428 -1.35 9.26 21.60
C ILE A 428 -2.11 9.00 22.88
N TYR A 429 -1.40 8.91 23.99
CA TYR A 429 -1.94 8.69 25.32
C TYR A 429 -2.38 9.99 25.97
N SER A 430 -3.56 9.95 26.60
CA SER A 430 -3.93 11.01 27.55
C SER A 430 -3.15 10.84 28.85
N THR A 431 -3.05 11.92 29.61
CA THR A 431 -2.33 11.97 30.89
C THR A 431 -3.22 12.48 32.01
N THR A 432 -2.89 12.07 33.24
CA THR A 432 -3.52 12.52 34.48
C THR A 432 -2.46 12.83 35.53
N ASN A 433 -2.84 13.60 36.56
CA ASN A 433 -2.02 13.80 37.75
C ASN A 433 -2.49 12.82 38.82
N SER A 434 -1.68 11.81 39.13
CA SER A 434 -1.90 10.92 40.27
C SER A 434 -1.13 11.44 41.49
N SER A 435 -1.80 11.48 42.65
CA SER A 435 -1.23 11.92 43.94
C SER A 435 -0.35 10.88 44.63
N SER A 436 -0.05 9.75 43.96
CA SER A 436 0.52 8.54 44.56
C SER A 436 2.02 8.34 44.32
N ALA A 437 2.72 9.31 43.73
CA ALA A 437 4.19 9.33 43.79
C ALA A 437 4.63 9.96 45.11
N GLY A 438 5.08 9.12 46.04
CA GLY A 438 5.58 9.54 47.35
C GLY A 438 6.64 10.63 47.25
N MET A 439 6.64 11.53 48.25
CA MET A 439 7.64 12.57 48.42
C MET A 439 9.05 11.97 48.42
N ALA A 440 9.79 12.16 47.33
CA ALA A 440 11.23 12.26 47.38
C ALA A 440 11.55 13.76 47.29
N GLN A 441 11.95 14.33 48.43
CA GLN A 441 12.67 15.60 48.45
C GLN A 441 14.04 15.34 47.84
N ASP A 442 14.32 15.88 46.66
CA ASP A 442 15.69 16.10 46.21
C ASP A 442 15.97 17.60 46.28
N SER A 443 16.63 17.97 47.38
CA SER A 443 17.48 19.15 47.47
C SER A 443 18.81 18.82 46.78
N ASP A 444 19.10 19.44 45.64
CA ASP A 444 20.40 20.10 45.46
C ASP A 444 20.42 20.94 44.19
N GLY A 445 20.99 22.14 44.34
CA GLY A 445 21.23 23.06 43.24
C GLY A 445 22.61 22.83 42.63
N SER A 446 22.68 22.77 41.31
CA SER A 446 23.86 23.18 40.55
C SER A 446 23.45 23.58 39.14
N ASP A 447 23.71 24.85 38.81
CA ASP A 447 23.54 25.44 37.48
C ASP A 447 24.43 24.76 36.44
N SER A 448 23.82 24.09 35.45
CA SER A 448 24.43 23.80 34.16
C SER A 448 23.43 24.13 33.05
N LYS A 449 23.70 25.22 32.32
CA LYS A 449 22.98 25.62 31.11
C LYS A 449 23.43 24.73 29.95
N ASP A 450 22.59 23.78 29.53
CA ASP A 450 22.69 23.11 28.22
C ASP A 450 21.34 22.45 27.88
N ASP A 451 20.76 22.80 26.72
CA ASP A 451 19.70 22.19 25.87
C ASP A 451 18.49 21.40 26.47
N ASN A 452 18.37 21.27 27.79
CA ASN A 452 17.37 20.44 28.47
C ASN A 452 16.06 21.19 28.79
N ASP A 453 16.01 22.49 28.57
CA ASP A 453 14.94 23.37 29.06
C ASP A 453 13.61 23.19 28.28
N GLY A 454 13.69 22.73 27.02
CA GLY A 454 12.53 22.40 26.20
C GLY A 454 11.83 21.09 26.63
N ILE A 455 12.62 20.07 26.97
CA ILE A 455 12.11 18.80 27.49
C ILE A 455 11.59 19.02 28.92
N LEU A 456 12.29 19.74 29.79
CA LEU A 456 11.83 20.00 31.16
C LEU A 456 10.49 20.75 31.23
N ASN A 457 10.25 21.71 30.32
CA ASN A 457 8.97 22.41 30.21
C ASN A 457 7.82 21.51 29.71
N MET A 458 8.10 20.45 28.94
CA MET A 458 7.10 19.50 28.46
C MET A 458 6.43 18.72 29.60
N TRP A 459 7.18 18.42 30.66
CA TRP A 459 6.68 17.70 31.84
C TRP A 459 5.77 18.57 32.72
N ARG A 460 5.76 19.91 32.55
CA ARG A 460 4.80 20.81 33.20
C ARG A 460 3.44 20.87 32.48
N GLU A 461 3.40 20.50 31.21
CA GLU A 461 2.19 20.56 30.38
C GLU A 461 1.46 19.22 30.28
N THR A 462 2.14 18.12 30.61
CA THR A 462 1.62 16.75 30.64
C THR A 462 1.52 16.24 32.08
N GLY A 463 0.59 15.33 32.36
CA GLY A 463 0.46 14.72 33.68
C GLY A 463 1.55 13.68 33.96
N ASN A 464 1.71 13.28 35.23
CA ASN A 464 2.73 12.32 35.65
C ASN A 464 2.40 10.85 35.31
N SER A 465 1.17 10.55 34.89
CA SER A 465 0.69 9.18 34.63
C SER A 465 -0.05 9.07 33.29
N ARG A 466 0.21 8.00 32.51
CA ARG A 466 -0.57 7.64 31.32
C ARG A 466 -1.97 7.14 31.72
N ASP A 467 -2.98 7.53 30.97
CA ASP A 467 -4.35 7.01 31.04
C ASP A 467 -4.69 6.27 29.73
N LYS A 468 -5.93 6.23 29.27
CA LYS A 468 -6.32 5.65 27.98
C LYS A 468 -5.79 6.46 26.78
N PRO A 469 -5.54 5.83 25.62
CA PRO A 469 -5.20 6.55 24.40
C PRO A 469 -6.36 7.44 23.94
N LEU A 470 -6.02 8.54 23.28
CA LEU A 470 -6.96 9.35 22.52
C LEU A 470 -7.40 8.55 21.28
N HIS A 471 -8.68 8.65 20.92
CA HIS A 471 -9.24 7.92 19.79
C HIS A 471 -8.52 8.27 18.47
N GLY A 472 -8.11 7.28 17.69
CA GLY A 472 -7.35 7.52 16.44
C GLY A 472 -8.02 8.51 15.47
N PRO A 473 -9.33 8.36 15.17
CA PRO A 473 -10.10 9.36 14.42
C PRO A 473 -10.19 10.76 15.05
N PHE A 474 -10.06 10.88 16.38
CA PHE A 474 -9.98 12.20 17.03
C PHE A 474 -8.65 12.88 16.73
N ILE A 475 -7.53 12.16 16.88
CA ILE A 475 -6.21 12.69 16.54
C ILE A 475 -6.13 13.06 15.05
N ALA A 476 -6.69 12.23 14.16
CA ALA A 476 -6.77 12.56 12.74
C ALA A 476 -7.60 13.83 12.48
N ALA A 477 -8.73 14.00 13.19
CA ALA A 477 -9.52 15.23 13.10
C ALA A 477 -8.74 16.46 13.61
N LEU A 478 -7.96 16.34 14.69
CA LEU A 478 -7.12 17.43 15.18
C LEU A 478 -6.00 17.78 14.20
N LEU A 479 -5.33 16.79 13.60
CA LEU A 479 -4.33 17.00 12.55
C LEU A 479 -4.93 17.76 11.36
N ASN A 480 -6.14 17.40 10.94
CA ASN A 480 -6.87 18.10 9.88
C ASN A 480 -7.25 19.53 10.30
N ASP A 481 -7.94 19.69 11.41
CA ASP A 481 -8.59 20.95 11.79
C ASP A 481 -7.59 22.01 12.27
N LEU A 482 -6.55 21.60 13.02
CA LEU A 482 -5.55 22.53 13.54
C LEU A 482 -4.46 22.84 12.52
N PHE A 483 -4.13 21.89 11.65
CA PHE A 483 -2.88 21.94 10.86
C PHE A 483 -3.07 21.70 9.36
N GLY A 484 -4.25 21.24 8.91
CA GLY A 484 -4.47 20.87 7.51
C GLY A 484 -3.87 19.53 7.10
N ILE A 485 -3.32 18.77 8.05
CA ILE A 485 -2.64 17.50 7.81
C ILE A 485 -3.68 16.39 7.63
N GLN A 486 -3.67 15.77 6.44
CA GLN A 486 -4.56 14.68 6.08
C GLN A 486 -3.97 13.35 6.54
N ALA A 487 -4.31 12.95 7.77
CA ALA A 487 -3.99 11.65 8.33
C ALA A 487 -5.21 10.71 8.30
N ARG A 488 -5.00 9.42 8.61
CA ARG A 488 -6.10 8.44 8.69
C ARG A 488 -6.27 7.90 10.10
N GLY A 489 -7.50 7.92 10.62
CA GLY A 489 -7.88 7.26 11.87
C GLY A 489 -8.65 5.96 11.65
N GLY A 490 -8.42 4.94 12.47
CA GLY A 490 -9.18 3.68 12.47
C GLY A 490 -8.30 2.43 12.45
N CYS A 491 -8.82 1.31 11.95
CA CYS A 491 -8.12 0.02 11.91
C CYS A 491 -7.49 -0.34 10.55
N ALA A 492 -7.48 0.61 9.59
CA ALA A 492 -6.83 0.51 8.28
C ALA A 492 -7.09 -0.80 7.50
N CYS A 493 -8.30 -1.37 7.61
CA CYS A 493 -8.68 -2.64 6.96
C CYS A 493 -7.76 -3.82 7.31
N ALA A 494 -7.23 -3.82 8.54
CA ALA A 494 -6.35 -4.87 9.07
C ALA A 494 -6.81 -5.28 10.47
N GLY A 495 -8.11 -5.60 10.60
CA GLY A 495 -8.77 -5.90 11.88
C GLY A 495 -8.04 -6.93 12.75
N PRO A 496 -7.75 -8.15 12.25
CA PRO A 496 -7.01 -9.16 13.00
C PRO A 496 -5.62 -8.72 13.44
N TYR A 497 -4.88 -8.02 12.57
CA TYR A 497 -3.58 -7.46 12.96
C TYR A 497 -3.73 -6.38 14.03
N GLY A 498 -4.77 -5.54 13.92
CA GLY A 498 -5.13 -4.56 14.93
C GLY A 498 -5.45 -5.19 16.29
N HIS A 499 -6.07 -6.38 16.34
CA HIS A 499 -6.26 -7.10 17.58
C HIS A 499 -4.93 -7.52 18.21
N SER A 500 -3.99 -8.01 17.40
CA SER A 500 -2.65 -8.39 17.86
C SER A 500 -1.87 -7.18 18.38
N LEU A 501 -1.87 -6.08 17.62
CA LEU A 501 -1.17 -4.83 17.95
C LEU A 501 -1.70 -4.13 19.20
N LEU A 502 -3.01 -4.24 19.45
CA LEU A 502 -3.68 -3.57 20.57
C LEU A 502 -3.97 -4.53 21.73
N HIS A 503 -3.46 -5.77 21.67
CA HIS A 503 -3.68 -6.83 22.65
C HIS A 503 -5.17 -7.06 22.98
N VAL A 504 -6.00 -7.08 21.94
CA VAL A 504 -7.44 -7.36 22.04
C VAL A 504 -7.65 -8.87 22.12
N ASP A 505 -8.18 -9.33 23.25
CA ASP A 505 -8.56 -10.73 23.46
C ASP A 505 -9.93 -11.09 22.87
N GLU A 506 -10.25 -12.39 22.92
CA GLU A 506 -11.51 -12.94 22.39
C GLU A 506 -12.75 -12.34 23.08
N SER A 507 -12.71 -12.18 24.41
CA SER A 507 -13.80 -11.56 25.16
C SER A 507 -14.07 -10.12 24.71
N SER A 508 -13.01 -9.33 24.55
CA SER A 508 -13.07 -7.93 24.11
C SER A 508 -13.65 -7.82 22.70
N THR A 509 -13.23 -8.69 21.77
CA THR A 509 -13.74 -8.64 20.40
C THR A 509 -15.22 -9.02 20.30
N LEU A 510 -15.67 -10.02 21.06
CA LEU A 510 -17.10 -10.37 21.15
C LEU A 510 -17.93 -9.24 21.77
N ALA A 511 -17.36 -8.55 22.76
CA ALA A 511 -18.00 -7.40 23.37
C ALA A 511 -18.13 -6.22 22.39
N PHE A 512 -17.10 -5.94 21.57
CA PHE A 512 -17.19 -4.98 20.48
C PHE A 512 -18.27 -5.35 19.48
N ARG A 513 -18.33 -6.62 19.06
CA ARG A 513 -19.35 -7.12 18.14
C ARG A 513 -20.76 -6.87 18.69
N SER A 514 -21.02 -7.24 19.94
CA SER A 514 -22.30 -7.01 20.62
C SER A 514 -22.67 -5.52 20.66
N ALA A 515 -21.72 -4.64 20.99
CA ALA A 515 -21.96 -3.20 20.98
C ALA A 515 -22.24 -2.64 19.57
N ILE A 516 -21.55 -3.14 18.54
CA ILE A 516 -21.78 -2.77 17.14
C ILE A 516 -23.17 -3.24 16.66
N GLU A 517 -23.60 -4.44 17.03
CA GLU A 517 -24.94 -4.98 16.73
C GLU A 517 -26.05 -4.12 17.38
N LYS A 518 -25.77 -3.50 18.55
CA LYS A 518 -26.65 -2.50 19.19
C LYS A 518 -26.58 -1.10 18.56
N GLY A 519 -25.79 -0.91 17.50
CA GLY A 519 -25.65 0.34 16.78
C GLY A 519 -24.54 1.26 17.26
N TYR A 520 -23.67 0.81 18.18
CA TYR A 520 -22.53 1.57 18.68
C TYR A 520 -21.24 1.28 17.89
N GLY A 521 -21.23 1.61 16.60
CA GLY A 521 -20.07 1.38 15.72
C GLY A 521 -18.78 2.11 16.15
N GLY A 522 -18.89 3.16 16.96
CA GLY A 522 -17.76 3.97 17.43
C GLY A 522 -16.90 3.34 18.51
N VAL A 523 -17.30 2.20 19.11
CA VAL A 523 -16.49 1.52 20.13
C VAL A 523 -15.24 0.84 19.56
N LYS A 524 -15.15 0.72 18.23
CA LYS A 524 -14.05 0.05 17.55
C LYS A 524 -12.71 0.69 17.94
N PRO A 525 -11.73 -0.11 18.42
CA PRO A 525 -10.40 0.41 18.65
C PRO A 525 -9.72 0.75 17.31
N GLY A 526 -8.69 1.58 17.38
CA GLY A 526 -7.93 2.00 16.21
C GLY A 526 -6.86 3.00 16.58
N TRP A 527 -6.09 3.40 15.57
CA TRP A 527 -4.93 4.27 15.71
C TRP A 527 -4.99 5.41 14.70
N THR A 528 -3.99 6.28 14.75
CA THR A 528 -3.73 7.27 13.70
C THR A 528 -2.58 6.80 12.84
N ARG A 529 -2.70 6.96 11.52
CA ARG A 529 -1.65 6.64 10.56
C ARG A 529 -1.31 7.86 9.72
N VAL A 530 -0.02 8.09 9.56
CA VAL A 530 0.57 9.01 8.57
C VAL A 530 1.59 8.25 7.72
N SER A 531 1.95 8.83 6.59
CA SER A 531 2.99 8.30 5.70
C SER A 531 3.81 9.44 5.09
N PHE A 532 5.11 9.25 4.97
CA PHE A 532 6.07 10.23 4.45
C PHE A 532 6.62 9.74 3.11
N PRO A 533 5.98 10.08 1.97
CA PRO A 533 6.48 9.62 0.68
C PRO A 533 7.84 10.24 0.35
N TYR A 534 8.68 9.50 -0.38
CA TYR A 534 10.02 9.89 -0.85
C TYR A 534 10.17 11.27 -1.52
N TYR A 535 9.08 11.92 -1.93
CA TYR A 535 9.09 13.24 -2.58
C TYR A 535 8.59 14.37 -1.68
N MET A 536 8.11 14.09 -0.47
CA MET A 536 7.66 15.10 0.51
C MET A 536 8.75 16.17 0.72
N ALA A 537 8.38 17.43 0.87
CA ALA A 537 9.38 18.45 1.19
C ALA A 537 9.83 18.31 2.66
N ASN A 538 11.10 18.57 2.94
CA ASN A 538 11.61 18.52 4.32
C ASN A 538 10.82 19.45 5.27
N GLU A 539 10.39 20.63 4.79
CA GLU A 539 9.55 21.54 5.59
C GLU A 539 8.21 20.89 5.98
N GLU A 540 7.57 20.15 5.07
CA GLU A 540 6.31 19.44 5.35
C GLU A 540 6.52 18.26 6.29
N PHE A 541 7.59 17.50 6.09
CA PHE A 541 7.99 16.40 6.97
C PHE A 541 8.17 16.88 8.43
N GLU A 542 8.95 17.95 8.61
CA GLU A 542 9.19 18.56 9.93
C GLU A 542 7.90 19.12 10.54
N PHE A 543 7.04 19.73 9.72
CA PHE A 543 5.74 20.23 10.16
C PHE A 543 4.83 19.11 10.67
N VAL A 544 4.75 17.98 9.95
CA VAL A 544 3.92 16.84 10.37
C VAL A 544 4.40 16.25 11.68
N LEU A 545 5.72 16.04 11.86
CA LEU A 545 6.26 15.54 13.13
C LEU A 545 5.99 16.51 14.28
N THR A 546 6.23 17.80 14.07
CA THR A 546 5.97 18.84 15.08
C THR A 546 4.48 18.90 15.47
N ALA A 547 3.57 18.67 14.52
CA ALA A 547 2.14 18.59 14.81
C ALA A 547 1.77 17.34 15.64
N ILE A 548 2.40 16.19 15.38
CA ILE A 548 2.21 14.97 16.19
C ILE A 548 2.70 15.20 17.63
N GLU A 549 3.88 15.80 17.79
CA GLU A 549 4.42 16.18 19.11
C GLU A 549 3.50 17.16 19.84
N PHE A 550 2.99 18.17 19.14
CA PHE A 550 2.00 19.08 19.69
C PHE A 550 0.79 18.33 20.23
N LEU A 551 0.25 17.36 19.49
CA LEU A 551 -0.90 16.57 19.94
C LEU A 551 -0.56 15.63 21.10
N ALA A 552 0.67 15.13 21.19
CA ALA A 552 1.12 14.34 22.32
C ALA A 552 1.20 15.15 23.63
N ILE A 553 1.39 16.46 23.53
CA ILE A 553 1.46 17.37 24.68
C ILE A 553 0.08 17.98 25.00
N TYR A 554 -0.62 18.47 23.98
CA TYR A 554 -1.82 19.31 24.15
C TYR A 554 -3.11 18.67 23.63
N GLY A 555 -3.05 17.57 22.87
CA GLY A 555 -4.19 17.03 22.12
C GLY A 555 -5.41 16.73 22.98
N GLN A 556 -5.21 16.22 24.20
CA GLN A 556 -6.32 15.92 25.11
C GLN A 556 -7.13 17.16 25.49
N ARG A 557 -6.51 18.35 25.54
CA ARG A 557 -7.16 19.61 25.93
C ARG A 557 -8.26 20.01 24.97
N PHE A 558 -8.20 19.54 23.72
CA PHE A 558 -9.19 19.82 22.69
C PHE A 558 -10.45 18.97 22.81
N LEU A 559 -10.46 17.92 23.63
CA LEU A 559 -11.64 17.04 23.81
C LEU A 559 -12.93 17.85 24.02
N PRO A 560 -13.02 18.85 24.92
CA PRO A 560 -14.25 19.60 25.16
C PRO A 560 -14.84 20.29 23.92
N LEU A 561 -14.02 20.62 22.91
CA LEU A 561 -14.44 21.32 21.70
C LEU A 561 -15.11 20.43 20.65
N TYR A 562 -15.01 19.10 20.79
CA TYR A 562 -15.54 18.17 19.80
C TYR A 562 -16.76 17.41 20.32
N HIS A 563 -17.57 16.87 19.41
CA HIS A 563 -18.62 15.89 19.67
C HIS A 563 -18.18 14.53 19.12
N PHE A 564 -18.37 13.47 19.92
CA PHE A 564 -18.11 12.10 19.50
C PHE A 564 -19.43 11.41 19.15
N ASN A 565 -19.52 10.88 17.93
CA ASN A 565 -20.68 10.12 17.48
C ASN A 565 -20.46 8.63 17.77
N TRP A 566 -21.13 8.12 18.81
CA TRP A 566 -21.06 6.72 19.22
C TRP A 566 -21.51 5.71 18.14
N LYS A 567 -22.33 6.12 17.18
CA LYS A 567 -22.79 5.23 16.10
C LYS A 567 -21.72 5.03 15.03
N THR A 568 -20.99 6.08 14.69
CA THR A 568 -20.05 6.08 13.55
C THR A 568 -18.58 6.08 13.95
N GLY A 569 -18.26 6.47 15.19
CA GLY A 569 -16.89 6.76 15.64
C GLY A 569 -16.35 8.12 15.17
N GLY A 570 -17.17 8.93 14.50
CA GLY A 570 -16.78 10.23 13.98
C GLY A 570 -16.64 11.30 15.06
N TRP A 571 -15.70 12.22 14.85
CA TRP A 571 -15.47 13.40 15.69
C TRP A 571 -15.78 14.66 14.89
N THR A 572 -16.60 15.55 15.45
CA THR A 572 -16.98 16.82 14.79
C THR A 572 -16.81 18.00 15.73
N PHE A 573 -16.31 19.12 15.21
CA PHE A 573 -16.16 20.33 16.01
C PHE A 573 -17.53 20.90 16.43
N LYS A 574 -17.68 21.33 17.68
CA LYS A 574 -18.92 21.91 18.21
C LYS A 574 -19.10 23.35 17.70
N LYS A 575 -20.15 23.61 16.91
CA LYS A 575 -20.54 24.97 16.51
C LYS A 575 -20.76 25.84 17.76
N GLY A 576 -19.95 26.88 17.94
CA GLY A 576 -19.97 27.78 19.11
C GLY A 576 -18.82 27.62 20.11
N GLY A 577 -17.90 26.66 19.93
CA GLY A 577 -16.75 26.45 20.82
C GLY A 577 -15.73 27.61 20.88
N PHE A 578 -15.88 28.62 20.04
CA PHE A 578 -15.00 29.79 19.92
C PHE A 578 -15.56 31.09 20.51
N LYS A 579 -16.79 31.11 21.05
CA LYS A 579 -17.44 32.38 21.45
C LYS A 579 -16.63 33.23 22.44
N ASP A 580 -15.63 32.66 23.11
CA ASP A 580 -14.80 33.33 24.13
C ASP A 580 -13.29 33.36 23.81
N LEU A 581 -12.83 32.95 22.62
CA LEU A 581 -11.40 32.87 22.31
C LEU A 581 -10.92 34.08 21.49
N VAL A 582 -10.27 35.04 22.16
CA VAL A 582 -9.61 36.19 21.52
C VAL A 582 -8.38 35.70 20.74
N VAL A 583 -8.42 35.80 19.41
CA VAL A 583 -7.29 35.44 18.54
C VAL A 583 -6.40 36.67 18.33
N VAL A 584 -5.16 36.61 18.82
CA VAL A 584 -4.15 37.66 18.60
C VAL A 584 -3.60 37.55 17.17
N ARG A 585 -3.43 38.67 16.47
CA ARG A 585 -2.81 38.72 15.14
C ARG A 585 -1.34 38.33 15.23
N THR A 586 -0.92 37.33 14.45
CA THR A 586 0.49 36.97 14.26
C THR A 586 1.18 37.95 13.31
N SER A 587 2.47 38.21 13.51
CA SER A 587 3.29 39.10 12.68
C SER A 587 3.52 38.56 11.26
N ASP A 588 3.79 39.45 10.31
CA ASP A 588 3.86 39.16 8.87
C ASP A 588 5.08 38.31 8.42
N ASN A 589 6.02 37.97 9.31
CA ASN A 589 7.30 37.30 8.97
C ASN A 589 7.36 35.80 9.34
N ILE A 590 6.25 35.13 9.62
CA ILE A 590 6.22 33.71 10.05
C ILE A 590 5.74 32.82 8.90
N SER A 591 6.39 31.66 8.68
CA SER A 591 5.92 30.68 7.69
C SER A 591 4.47 30.24 7.98
N LYS A 592 3.71 29.83 6.95
CA LYS A 592 2.31 29.37 7.13
C LYS A 592 2.22 28.28 8.20
N PHE A 593 3.09 27.28 8.15
CA PHE A 593 3.14 26.19 9.13
C PHE A 593 3.46 26.67 10.55
N GLY A 594 4.41 27.60 10.70
CA GLY A 594 4.72 28.22 11.99
C GLY A 594 3.52 28.96 12.58
N SER A 595 2.76 29.68 11.75
CA SER A 595 1.54 30.38 12.19
C SER A 595 0.47 29.42 12.73
N TYR A 596 0.31 28.23 12.12
CA TYR A 596 -0.65 27.22 12.56
C TYR A 596 -0.28 26.67 13.94
N LEU A 597 1.01 26.38 14.16
CA LEU A 597 1.53 25.91 15.45
C LEU A 597 1.35 26.94 16.57
N ILE A 598 1.68 28.21 16.30
CA ILE A 598 1.51 29.30 17.28
C ILE A 598 0.04 29.46 17.67
N ARG A 599 -0.86 29.48 16.68
CA ARG A 599 -2.30 29.61 16.95
C ARG A 599 -2.85 28.41 17.71
N ALA A 600 -2.45 27.19 17.35
CA ALA A 600 -2.86 25.99 18.08
C ALA A 600 -2.39 26.04 19.54
N LYS A 601 -1.15 26.49 19.81
CA LYS A 601 -0.61 26.63 21.17
C LYS A 601 -1.33 27.69 21.99
N GLN A 602 -1.65 28.85 21.39
CA GLN A 602 -2.45 29.88 22.06
C GLN A 602 -3.81 29.34 22.50
N ILE A 603 -4.49 28.59 21.64
CA ILE A 603 -5.77 27.97 21.98
C ILE A 603 -5.61 26.90 23.06
N ALA A 604 -4.61 26.03 22.95
CA ALA A 604 -4.35 24.98 23.94
C ALA A 604 -4.09 25.52 25.35
N ASN A 605 -3.51 26.73 25.47
CA ASN A 605 -3.28 27.40 26.76
C ASN A 605 -4.56 27.94 27.40
N LEU A 606 -5.61 28.15 26.62
CA LEU A 606 -6.92 28.60 27.10
C LEU A 606 -7.84 27.43 27.48
N LEU A 607 -7.44 26.20 27.18
CA LEU A 607 -8.21 24.99 27.43
C LEU A 607 -7.74 24.28 28.72
N PRO A 608 -8.65 23.57 29.42
CA PRO A 608 -8.29 22.83 30.63
C PRO A 608 -7.23 21.77 30.35
N LYS A 609 -6.17 21.72 31.16
CA LYS A 609 -5.06 20.76 31.02
C LYS A 609 -5.55 19.31 31.07
N PHE A 610 -6.48 19.02 32.00
CA PHE A 610 -7.03 17.69 32.26
C PHE A 610 -8.57 17.74 32.17
N PRO A 611 -9.16 17.69 30.96
CA PRO A 611 -10.61 17.75 30.81
C PRO A 611 -11.29 16.50 31.39
N SER A 612 -12.47 16.70 31.99
CA SER A 612 -13.29 15.60 32.52
C SER A 612 -13.68 14.59 31.44
N GLN A 613 -13.73 13.31 31.80
CA GLN A 613 -14.23 12.25 30.92
C GLN A 613 -15.69 12.51 30.53
N ARG A 614 -16.06 12.19 29.29
CA ARG A 614 -17.46 12.31 28.85
C ARG A 614 -18.35 11.26 29.50
N LYS A 615 -19.64 11.58 29.55
CA LYS A 615 -20.69 10.60 29.84
C LYS A 615 -20.73 9.55 28.75
N ILE A 616 -20.51 8.30 29.14
CA ILE A 616 -20.64 7.11 28.30
C ILE A 616 -22.12 6.67 28.33
N PRO A 617 -22.73 6.29 27.19
CA PRO A 617 -24.06 5.69 27.17
C PRO A 617 -24.18 4.52 28.15
N ARG A 618 -25.31 4.40 28.85
CA ARG A 618 -25.51 3.36 29.88
C ARG A 618 -25.34 1.93 29.36
N ASP A 619 -25.59 1.72 28.07
CA ASP A 619 -25.52 0.41 27.41
C ASP A 619 -24.10 0.03 26.97
N ILE A 620 -23.11 0.90 27.19
CA ILE A 620 -21.71 0.66 26.90
C ILE A 620 -20.95 0.52 28.21
N ASP A 621 -20.34 -0.64 28.41
CA ASP A 621 -19.44 -0.88 29.52
C ASP A 621 -18.17 -0.01 29.37
N PRO A 622 -17.86 0.89 30.33
CA PRO A 622 -16.65 1.73 30.31
C PRO A 622 -15.33 0.94 30.25
N TYR A 623 -15.30 -0.29 30.76
CA TYR A 623 -14.12 -1.15 30.70
C TYR A 623 -13.83 -1.65 29.28
N LEU A 624 -14.84 -1.69 28.41
CA LEU A 624 -14.68 -2.06 27.00
C LEU A 624 -14.10 -0.92 26.15
N LEU A 625 -14.03 0.32 26.66
CA LEU A 625 -13.49 1.43 25.88
C LEU A 625 -11.96 1.46 25.94
N TYR A 626 -11.34 1.14 24.82
CA TYR A 626 -9.88 1.17 24.66
C TYR A 626 -9.31 2.59 24.55
N PHE A 627 -10.15 3.62 24.55
CA PHE A 627 -9.75 5.01 24.37
C PHE A 627 -10.52 5.95 25.28
N ARG A 628 -9.99 7.16 25.45
CA ARG A 628 -10.61 8.26 26.17
C ARG A 628 -11.61 9.01 25.28
N VAL A 629 -12.76 9.33 25.85
CA VAL A 629 -13.84 10.11 25.22
C VAL A 629 -14.12 11.40 25.97
#